data_AF-A0A226EQ51-F1
#
_entry.id   AF-A0A226EQ51-F1
#
_cell.length_a   1.000
_cell.length_b   1.000
_cell.length_c   1.000
_cell.angle_alpha   90.00
_cell.angle_beta   90.00
_cell.angle_gamma   90.00
#
_symmetry.space_group_name_H-M   'P 1'
#
loop_
_entity.id
_entity.type
_entity.pdbx_description
1 polymer ?
#
loop_
_entity_poly.entity_id
_entity_poly.type
_entity_poly.pdbx_seq_one_letter_code
_entity_poly.pdbx_strand_id
1 'polypeptide(L)'
;MDKVGDSANTRSKGDDQKMTDQKSSVAIKSVTTTSKQSASGSNTITITTTTRTITGVKQSCQTPQNLVEKVSHADDTATMPGPTKSFGNTCKLRPYLRYELRKDQNISMLNSTKYKRAVICAPSWMHSTWKNFHLKSNLIPHDIGLQIVGALRSEGVINCTHFLDSLPKNSLIKLQLFSRNEQYNVTGAIKRGLYSEGIPQQVILSLKDLVRQTIIVGVGQTTHYGGYKTTSRPQNGRVYICDLSALQFQNKLNTGRLVLLSEHGTIAQGVLDEEIFENVVGQKRLSQDKINSIFPGNERYVPCRSKVFGGVYFDTVAYKRFVATDVVLAGLALNMIAEKDNGQGINFKFLKYGSGFFAGDFSAIIEKNILNGVLDGLESLFGRYDVSCIKQVELPFYENTERGRVSQIQETSGRPIVFSMEDALRHSKPGLVTATTNCGDPHAVLGNEMGYQSVDAAIAENLQDKGNQFCPLLNANFRQCHFDVK
;
A
#
# COMPACT_ATOMS: atom_id res chain seq x y z
N MET A 1 -59.41 24.47 32.02
CA MET A 1 -59.30 25.94 32.01
C MET A 1 -57.96 26.24 31.36
N ASP A 2 -57.80 26.65 30.10
CA ASP A 2 -58.67 27.05 28.98
C ASP A 2 -57.90 26.63 27.70
N LYS A 3 -58.46 25.91 26.72
CA LYS A 3 -59.25 26.38 25.54
C LYS A 3 -58.64 27.64 24.87
N VAL A 4 -58.59 27.85 23.55
CA VAL A 4 -58.94 27.19 22.26
C VAL A 4 -58.39 28.18 21.20
N GLY A 5 -58.04 27.75 19.99
CA GLY A 5 -57.79 28.71 18.91
C GLY A 5 -57.31 28.11 17.59
N ASP A 6 -58.22 27.47 16.86
CA ASP A 6 -58.09 27.03 15.47
C ASP A 6 -57.79 28.19 14.50
N SER A 7 -57.10 27.92 13.38
CA SER A 7 -57.75 27.78 12.06
C SER A 7 -56.79 27.99 10.86
N ALA A 8 -57.07 27.21 9.81
CA ALA A 8 -56.49 27.17 8.47
C ALA A 8 -56.64 28.52 7.69
N ASN A 9 -56.09 28.77 6.48
CA ASN A 9 -56.06 27.94 5.29
C ASN A 9 -55.29 28.65 4.13
N THR A 10 -54.95 27.88 3.10
CA THR A 10 -54.84 28.20 1.64
C THR A 10 -53.70 29.02 0.98
N ARG A 11 -52.90 28.28 0.16
CA ARG A 11 -52.67 28.37 -1.32
C ARG A 11 -51.99 29.58 -2.01
N SER A 12 -50.80 29.25 -2.54
CA SER A 12 -50.40 29.20 -3.98
C SER A 12 -49.76 30.38 -4.72
N LYS A 13 -48.87 29.96 -5.64
CA LYS A 13 -48.13 30.67 -6.71
C LYS A 13 -46.85 31.34 -6.21
N GLY A 14 -45.65 31.02 -6.69
CA GLY A 14 -45.23 30.45 -7.96
C GLY A 14 -44.11 31.34 -8.45
N ASP A 15 -42.91 30.80 -8.64
CA ASP A 15 -42.06 31.15 -9.78
C ASP A 15 -40.82 30.24 -9.84
N ASP A 16 -40.67 29.71 -11.05
CA ASP A 16 -39.62 28.85 -11.54
C ASP A 16 -38.28 29.59 -11.63
N GLN A 17 -37.18 28.96 -11.20
CA GLN A 17 -35.89 29.17 -11.86
C GLN A 17 -35.09 27.87 -11.91
N LYS A 18 -35.22 27.21 -13.08
CA LYS A 18 -34.34 26.16 -13.57
C LYS A 18 -32.95 26.74 -13.86
N MET A 19 -31.90 26.16 -13.28
CA MET A 19 -30.57 26.19 -13.89
C MET A 19 -30.35 24.89 -14.67
N THR A 20 -30.23 25.06 -15.99
CA THR A 20 -30.01 24.01 -16.98
C THR A 20 -28.55 23.62 -17.08
N ASP A 21 -28.30 22.31 -17.05
CA ASP A 21 -27.09 21.63 -17.50
C ASP A 21 -26.74 21.99 -18.96
N GLN A 22 -25.53 22.48 -19.22
CA GLN A 22 -24.94 22.51 -20.56
C GLN A 22 -24.20 21.20 -20.83
N LYS A 23 -24.89 20.24 -21.45
CA LYS A 23 -24.26 19.13 -22.19
C LYS A 23 -24.19 19.50 -23.68
N SER A 24 -23.02 19.92 -24.13
CA SER A 24 -22.70 20.00 -25.56
C SER A 24 -22.57 18.59 -26.14
N SER A 25 -23.59 18.17 -26.89
CA SER A 25 -23.57 16.96 -27.72
C SER A 25 -23.21 17.34 -29.15
N VAL A 26 -22.18 16.70 -29.72
CA VAL A 26 -21.83 16.82 -31.15
C VAL A 26 -22.47 15.65 -31.87
N ALA A 27 -23.48 15.94 -32.71
CA ALA A 27 -24.14 14.94 -33.55
C ALA A 27 -23.30 14.67 -34.83
N ILE A 28 -22.91 13.42 -35.05
CA ILE A 28 -22.28 12.96 -36.29
C ILE A 28 -23.41 12.62 -37.28
N LYS A 29 -23.51 13.38 -38.39
CA LYS A 29 -24.63 13.28 -39.34
C LYS A 29 -24.46 12.27 -40.48
N SER A 30 -23.27 11.73 -40.74
CA SER A 30 -23.05 10.58 -41.64
C SER A 30 -21.55 10.23 -41.75
N VAL A 31 -21.25 8.98 -42.09
CA VAL A 31 -19.91 8.51 -42.49
C VAL A 31 -20.06 7.91 -43.88
N THR A 32 -19.28 8.41 -44.85
CA THR A 32 -19.21 7.83 -46.20
C THR A 32 -17.81 7.26 -46.42
N THR A 33 -17.72 5.95 -46.64
CA THR A 33 -16.46 5.27 -46.93
C THR A 33 -16.33 5.14 -48.45
N THR A 34 -15.24 5.65 -49.03
CA THR A 34 -14.92 5.41 -50.44
C THR A 34 -13.58 4.68 -50.50
N SER A 35 -13.56 3.45 -51.01
CA SER A 35 -12.32 2.73 -51.29
C SER A 35 -11.88 2.99 -52.73
N LYS A 36 -10.67 3.49 -52.91
CA LYS A 36 -9.95 3.40 -54.20
C LYS A 36 -8.70 2.58 -53.96
N GLN A 37 -8.60 1.43 -54.62
CA GLN A 37 -7.37 0.64 -54.66
C GLN A 37 -6.37 1.36 -55.55
N SER A 38 -5.19 1.68 -55.00
CA SER A 38 -4.00 2.02 -55.79
C SER A 38 -2.94 0.93 -55.58
N ALA A 39 -2.12 0.71 -56.60
CA ALA A 39 -1.22 -0.43 -56.76
C ALA A 39 -0.03 -0.50 -55.77
N SER A 40 -0.05 0.28 -54.67
CA SER A 40 1.00 0.29 -53.64
C SER A 40 0.50 0.01 -52.22
N GLY A 41 -0.69 -0.58 -52.06
CA GLY A 41 -1.08 -1.23 -50.80
C GLY A 41 -1.39 -0.33 -49.59
N SER A 42 -1.62 0.97 -49.77
CA SER A 42 -2.07 1.86 -48.68
C SER A 42 -3.57 2.17 -48.77
N ASN A 43 -4.33 1.89 -47.71
CA ASN A 43 -5.72 2.32 -47.58
C ASN A 43 -5.78 3.74 -46.99
N THR A 44 -6.41 4.67 -47.69
CA THR A 44 -6.69 6.03 -47.21
C THR A 44 -8.13 6.11 -46.72
N ILE A 45 -8.36 6.63 -45.51
CA ILE A 45 -9.69 6.93 -44.98
C ILE A 45 -9.81 8.45 -44.89
N THR A 46 -10.82 9.01 -45.55
CA THR A 46 -11.16 10.44 -45.47
C THR A 46 -12.42 10.60 -44.62
N ILE A 47 -12.33 11.40 -43.56
CA ILE A 47 -13.49 11.77 -42.73
C ILE A 47 -13.70 13.27 -42.87
N THR A 48 -14.86 13.67 -43.38
CA THR A 48 -15.25 15.09 -43.49
C THR A 48 -16.18 15.44 -42.33
N THR A 49 -15.74 16.32 -41.45
CA THR A 49 -16.62 16.99 -40.48
C THR A 49 -16.64 18.49 -40.77
N THR A 50 -17.74 19.16 -40.46
CA THR A 50 -18.05 20.55 -40.85
C THR A 50 -17.10 21.61 -40.24
N THR A 51 -15.95 21.24 -39.69
CA THR A 51 -15.01 22.21 -39.12
C THR A 51 -13.52 21.84 -39.14
N ARG A 52 -13.06 20.79 -39.84
CA ARG A 52 -11.63 20.58 -40.21
C ARG A 52 -11.42 19.25 -40.95
N THR A 53 -10.58 19.26 -41.99
CA THR A 53 -10.06 18.06 -42.65
C THR A 53 -8.79 17.59 -41.94
N ILE A 54 -8.73 16.31 -41.53
CA ILE A 54 -7.53 15.66 -41.00
C ILE A 54 -7.14 14.52 -41.94
N THR A 55 -5.91 14.53 -42.44
CA THR A 55 -5.36 13.47 -43.30
C THR A 55 -4.24 12.77 -42.54
N GLY A 56 -4.36 11.45 -42.33
CA GLY A 56 -3.31 10.64 -41.70
C GLY A 56 -2.86 9.51 -42.64
N VAL A 57 -1.57 9.43 -42.92
CA VAL A 57 -0.93 8.32 -43.61
C VAL A 57 -0.25 7.42 -42.59
N LYS A 58 -0.52 6.11 -42.63
CA LYS A 58 0.10 5.12 -41.74
C LYS A 58 1.32 4.53 -42.45
N GLN A 59 2.52 4.80 -41.93
CA GLN A 59 3.78 4.24 -42.46
C GLN A 59 4.23 3.07 -41.58
N SER A 60 4.54 1.92 -42.17
CA SER A 60 5.07 0.73 -41.49
C SER A 60 6.59 0.81 -41.39
N CYS A 61 7.15 0.67 -40.19
CA CYS A 61 8.60 0.57 -39.97
C CYS A 61 9.13 -0.82 -40.33
N GLN A 62 10.14 -0.88 -41.19
CA GLN A 62 11.00 -2.05 -41.42
C GLN A 62 12.21 -2.03 -40.46
N THR A 63 12.65 -3.22 -40.07
CA THR A 63 13.83 -3.53 -39.24
C THR A 63 15.15 -3.20 -39.96
N PRO A 64 16.23 -2.76 -39.28
CA PRO A 64 17.56 -2.74 -39.90
C PRO A 64 18.34 -4.04 -39.60
N GLN A 65 18.83 -4.67 -40.67
CA GLN A 65 19.89 -5.67 -40.65
C GLN A 65 21.27 -5.01 -40.51
N ASN A 66 22.20 -5.77 -39.93
CA ASN A 66 23.63 -5.48 -39.80
C ASN A 66 24.27 -5.13 -41.15
N LEU A 67 25.17 -4.15 -41.15
CA LEU A 67 26.26 -4.07 -42.11
C LEU A 67 27.52 -3.50 -41.44
N VAL A 68 28.56 -4.34 -41.48
CA VAL A 68 29.93 -4.06 -41.10
C VAL A 68 30.61 -3.44 -42.31
N GLU A 69 31.26 -2.29 -42.14
CA GLU A 69 32.36 -1.89 -43.03
C GLU A 69 33.38 -1.03 -42.29
N LYS A 70 34.65 -1.48 -42.36
CA LYS A 70 35.87 -0.77 -41.95
C LYS A 70 36.37 0.03 -43.15
N VAL A 71 36.79 1.29 -42.97
CA VAL A 71 38.04 1.87 -43.54
C VAL A 71 38.53 3.04 -42.65
N SER A 72 39.84 3.20 -42.63
CA SER A 72 40.82 3.92 -41.80
C SER A 72 41.11 5.41 -42.07
N HIS A 73 41.67 6.09 -41.03
CA HIS A 73 42.64 7.24 -40.94
C HIS A 73 42.40 8.52 -41.81
N ALA A 74 42.65 9.78 -41.41
CA ALA A 74 43.60 10.38 -40.47
C ALA A 74 43.15 11.81 -40.00
N ASP A 75 43.98 12.44 -39.16
CA ASP A 75 43.84 13.71 -38.41
C ASP A 75 43.54 14.99 -39.23
N ASP A 76 42.80 15.95 -38.63
CA ASP A 76 43.34 17.19 -38.03
C ASP A 76 42.33 18.37 -37.98
N THR A 77 42.32 19.05 -36.82
CA THR A 77 41.99 20.48 -36.56
C THR A 77 40.58 21.08 -36.76
N ALA A 78 40.03 21.51 -35.61
CA ALA A 78 39.37 22.79 -35.32
C ALA A 78 38.25 23.34 -36.25
N THR A 79 37.02 23.42 -35.73
CA THR A 79 36.32 24.67 -35.34
C THR A 79 34.85 24.38 -35.01
N MET A 80 34.36 25.01 -33.93
CA MET A 80 32.95 24.98 -33.51
C MET A 80 32.06 25.78 -34.47
N PRO A 81 30.84 25.28 -34.75
CA PRO A 81 29.69 26.18 -34.83
C PRO A 81 28.55 25.74 -33.88
N GLY A 82 27.86 26.76 -33.36
CA GLY A 82 26.90 26.69 -32.26
C GLY A 82 25.59 25.93 -32.52
N PRO A 83 24.64 26.02 -31.58
CA PRO A 83 23.56 25.07 -31.42
C PRO A 83 22.54 25.20 -32.55
N THR A 84 22.53 24.24 -33.45
CA THR A 84 21.41 24.04 -34.38
C THR A 84 20.19 23.56 -33.62
N LYS A 85 19.14 24.37 -33.74
CA LYS A 85 17.74 24.18 -33.32
C LYS A 85 17.36 22.72 -33.12
N SER A 86 16.92 22.41 -31.91
CA SER A 86 16.32 21.14 -31.53
C SER A 86 15.10 20.83 -32.41
N PHE A 87 15.16 19.71 -33.12
CA PHE A 87 13.98 19.07 -33.66
C PHE A 87 13.14 18.56 -32.49
N GLY A 88 12.09 19.33 -32.15
CA GLY A 88 11.07 18.96 -31.19
C GLY A 88 10.19 17.83 -31.75
N ASN A 89 10.69 16.60 -31.65
CA ASN A 89 9.85 15.43 -31.50
C ASN A 89 9.93 15.03 -30.03
N THR A 90 9.08 15.62 -29.19
CA THR A 90 8.82 15.10 -27.85
C THR A 90 8.08 13.79 -28.00
N CYS A 91 8.82 12.71 -28.26
CA CYS A 91 8.36 11.36 -28.04
C CYS A 91 7.93 11.33 -26.58
N LYS A 92 6.63 11.42 -26.30
CA LYS A 92 6.09 11.41 -24.93
C LYS A 92 6.64 10.17 -24.27
N LEU A 93 7.57 10.36 -23.33
CA LEU A 93 8.17 9.27 -22.59
C LEU A 93 7.04 8.52 -21.89
N ARG A 94 6.98 7.21 -22.11
CA ARG A 94 6.05 6.29 -21.45
C ARG A 94 6.06 6.58 -19.93
N PRO A 95 4.91 6.78 -19.28
CA PRO A 95 4.85 6.93 -17.83
C PRO A 95 5.59 5.77 -17.16
N TYR A 96 6.32 6.03 -16.09
CA TYR A 96 7.11 5.00 -15.41
C TYR A 96 7.00 5.11 -13.90
N LEU A 97 7.26 3.96 -13.27
CA LEU A 97 7.54 3.80 -11.85
C LEU A 97 9.02 3.45 -11.70
N ARG A 98 9.67 4.08 -10.74
CA ARG A 98 11.03 3.75 -10.32
C ARG A 98 11.00 2.95 -9.03
N TYR A 99 11.74 1.85 -9.00
CA TYR A 99 11.95 0.99 -7.85
C TYR A 99 13.41 1.03 -7.46
N GLU A 100 13.72 1.38 -6.21
CA GLU A 100 15.09 1.42 -5.69
C GLU A 100 15.40 0.13 -4.92
N LEU A 101 16.47 -0.55 -5.30
CA LEU A 101 16.94 -1.74 -4.58
C LEU A 101 17.57 -1.37 -3.24
N ARG A 102 17.36 -2.19 -2.22
CA ARG A 102 18.05 -2.06 -0.94
C ARG A 102 19.52 -2.43 -1.06
N LYS A 103 20.33 -2.01 -0.06
CA LYS A 103 21.79 -2.24 -0.02
C LYS A 103 22.23 -3.71 -0.09
N ASP A 104 21.38 -4.66 0.29
CA ASP A 104 21.63 -6.09 0.24
C ASP A 104 21.09 -6.77 -1.02
N GLN A 105 20.49 -5.99 -1.93
CA GLN A 105 19.84 -6.46 -3.14
C GLN A 105 20.62 -6.02 -4.37
N ASN A 106 20.58 -6.85 -5.41
CA ASN A 106 21.12 -6.51 -6.71
C ASN A 106 20.26 -7.13 -7.83
N ILE A 107 20.49 -6.69 -9.05
CA ILE A 107 19.71 -7.09 -10.23
C ILE A 107 19.78 -8.59 -10.52
N SER A 108 20.88 -9.27 -10.17
CA SER A 108 20.99 -10.72 -10.40
C SER A 108 20.03 -11.55 -9.54
N MET A 109 19.45 -10.95 -8.49
CA MET A 109 18.50 -11.60 -7.59
C MET A 109 17.05 -11.57 -8.12
N LEU A 110 16.81 -10.85 -9.22
CA LEU A 110 15.47 -10.75 -9.82
C LEU A 110 14.93 -12.13 -10.17
N ASN A 111 13.70 -12.40 -9.73
CA ASN A 111 13.02 -13.68 -9.92
C ASN A 111 13.85 -14.90 -9.46
N SER A 112 14.63 -14.75 -8.38
CA SER A 112 15.42 -15.84 -7.84
C SER A 112 14.53 -17.02 -7.43
N THR A 113 14.86 -18.22 -7.94
CA THR A 113 14.16 -19.46 -7.59
C THR A 113 14.39 -19.89 -6.14
N LYS A 114 15.28 -19.20 -5.40
CA LYS A 114 15.54 -19.43 -3.98
C LYS A 114 14.33 -19.05 -3.13
N TYR A 115 13.60 -18.02 -3.53
CA TYR A 115 12.49 -17.46 -2.75
C TYR A 115 11.19 -18.18 -3.06
N LYS A 116 11.07 -19.40 -2.54
CA LYS A 116 9.86 -20.21 -2.59
C LYS A 116 9.32 -20.26 -1.17
N ARG A 117 8.03 -19.88 -0.98
CA ARG A 117 7.24 -19.90 0.29
C ARG A 117 6.96 -18.54 0.93
N ALA A 118 6.41 -17.61 0.16
CA ALA A 118 5.71 -16.47 0.72
C ALA A 118 4.37 -16.22 0.00
N VAL A 119 3.43 -15.61 0.71
CA VAL A 119 2.06 -15.37 0.26
C VAL A 119 1.69 -13.92 0.57
N ILE A 120 1.04 -13.25 -0.37
CA ILE A 120 0.43 -11.94 -0.12
C ILE A 120 -1.04 -12.17 0.24
N CYS A 121 -1.47 -11.65 1.37
CA CYS A 121 -2.82 -11.78 1.85
C CYS A 121 -3.48 -10.41 2.05
N ALA A 122 -4.77 -10.33 1.80
CA ALA A 122 -5.57 -9.11 1.93
C ALA A 122 -7.00 -9.43 2.39
N PRO A 123 -7.76 -8.46 2.91
CA PRO A 123 -9.20 -8.58 3.07
C PRO A 123 -9.90 -8.84 1.73
N SER A 124 -11.04 -9.53 1.75
CA SER A 124 -11.80 -9.92 0.55
C SER A 124 -12.24 -8.73 -0.30
N TRP A 125 -12.66 -7.64 0.35
CA TRP A 125 -13.12 -6.41 -0.29
C TRP A 125 -12.02 -5.74 -1.14
N MET A 126 -10.74 -5.94 -0.79
CA MET A 126 -9.61 -5.36 -1.53
C MET A 126 -9.57 -5.82 -2.99
N HIS A 127 -10.04 -7.04 -3.29
CA HIS A 127 -10.02 -7.55 -4.66
C HIS A 127 -10.84 -6.67 -5.61
N SER A 128 -12.07 -6.32 -5.21
CA SER A 128 -12.95 -5.45 -5.99
C SER A 128 -12.43 -4.02 -6.04
N THR A 129 -11.99 -3.47 -4.91
CA THR A 129 -11.49 -2.10 -4.81
C THR A 129 -10.25 -1.92 -5.68
N TRP A 130 -9.26 -2.80 -5.58
CA TRP A 130 -8.05 -2.75 -6.40
C TRP A 130 -8.35 -2.90 -7.89
N LYS A 131 -9.22 -3.86 -8.26
CA LYS A 131 -9.65 -4.04 -9.64
C LYS A 131 -10.32 -2.80 -10.22
N ASN A 132 -11.23 -2.17 -9.47
CA ASN A 132 -11.92 -0.97 -9.92
C ASN A 132 -10.97 0.22 -10.01
N PHE A 133 -10.11 0.40 -9.01
CA PHE A 133 -9.12 1.48 -8.99
C PHE A 133 -8.09 1.33 -10.11
N HIS A 134 -7.60 0.13 -10.40
CA HIS A 134 -6.62 -0.08 -11.47
C HIS A 134 -7.25 -0.02 -12.88
N LEU A 135 -8.45 -0.58 -13.08
CA LEU A 135 -9.02 -0.75 -14.43
C LEU A 135 -10.03 0.31 -14.83
N LYS A 136 -10.88 0.79 -13.91
CA LYS A 136 -12.01 1.67 -14.27
C LYS A 136 -11.68 3.14 -14.14
N SER A 137 -10.71 3.48 -13.31
CA SER A 137 -10.42 4.87 -12.98
C SER A 137 -9.60 5.58 -14.07
N ASN A 138 -8.91 4.83 -14.96
CA ASN A 138 -7.88 5.34 -15.88
C ASN A 138 -6.79 6.20 -15.19
N LEU A 139 -6.69 6.14 -13.85
CA LEU A 139 -5.79 6.97 -13.05
C LEU A 139 -4.35 6.45 -13.08
N ILE A 140 -4.18 5.14 -13.28
CA ILE A 140 -2.89 4.50 -13.47
C ILE A 140 -2.78 4.14 -14.96
N PRO A 141 -1.80 4.70 -15.70
CA PRO A 141 -1.61 4.36 -17.10
C PRO A 141 -1.45 2.84 -17.30
N HIS A 142 -2.21 2.27 -18.23
CA HIS A 142 -2.13 0.84 -18.55
C HIS A 142 -0.77 0.44 -19.11
N ASP A 143 -0.08 1.38 -19.72
CA ASP A 143 1.28 1.29 -20.23
C ASP A 143 2.28 1.90 -19.25
N ILE A 144 2.05 1.86 -17.94
CA ILE A 144 3.12 2.27 -17.01
C ILE A 144 4.33 1.32 -17.15
N GLY A 145 5.53 1.88 -17.28
CA GLY A 145 6.80 1.15 -17.31
C GLY A 145 7.39 0.96 -15.91
N LEU A 146 8.33 0.02 -15.78
CA LEU A 146 9.08 -0.19 -14.54
C LEU A 146 10.57 0.07 -14.80
N GLN A 147 11.16 0.94 -14.00
CA GLN A 147 12.59 1.21 -13.94
C GLN A 147 13.15 0.74 -12.60
N ILE A 148 14.19 -0.06 -12.60
CA ILE A 148 14.91 -0.46 -11.40
C ILE A 148 16.17 0.39 -11.31
N VAL A 149 16.41 0.97 -10.14
CA VAL A 149 17.67 1.62 -9.81
C VAL A 149 18.42 0.73 -8.84
N GLY A 150 19.63 0.35 -9.24
CA GLY A 150 20.50 -0.47 -8.42
C GLY A 150 20.87 0.21 -7.11
N ALA A 151 21.24 -0.60 -6.11
CA ALA A 151 21.60 -0.09 -4.79
C ALA A 151 22.95 0.65 -4.83
N LEU A 152 23.82 0.27 -5.77
CA LEU A 152 25.09 0.91 -6.05
C LEU A 152 24.94 1.86 -7.25
N ARG A 153 25.48 3.08 -7.14
CA ARG A 153 25.41 4.11 -8.21
C ARG A 153 25.94 3.63 -9.57
N SER A 154 26.83 2.64 -9.57
CA SER A 154 27.41 2.03 -10.77
C SER A 154 26.46 1.10 -11.54
N GLU A 155 25.35 0.65 -10.95
CA GLU A 155 24.43 -0.31 -11.57
C GLU A 155 23.45 0.33 -12.56
N GLY A 156 23.40 1.67 -12.61
CA GLY A 156 22.56 2.41 -13.55
C GLY A 156 21.05 2.22 -13.35
N VAL A 157 20.27 2.57 -14.37
CA VAL A 157 18.81 2.40 -14.40
C VAL A 157 18.48 1.30 -15.41
N ILE A 158 17.78 0.25 -14.98
CA ILE A 158 17.39 -0.87 -15.83
C ILE A 158 15.91 -0.80 -16.12
N ASN A 159 15.55 -0.94 -17.40
CA ASN A 159 14.15 -1.04 -17.81
C ASN A 159 13.66 -2.49 -17.61
N CYS A 160 12.77 -2.68 -16.64
CA CYS A 160 12.15 -3.97 -16.32
C CYS A 160 10.66 -3.96 -16.61
N THR A 161 10.23 -3.20 -17.61
CA THR A 161 8.83 -3.10 -17.98
C THR A 161 8.23 -4.45 -18.38
N HIS A 162 9.00 -5.31 -19.06
CA HIS A 162 8.56 -6.68 -19.37
C HIS A 162 8.19 -7.49 -18.12
N PHE A 163 8.92 -7.32 -17.02
CA PHE A 163 8.59 -7.99 -15.75
C PHE A 163 7.23 -7.53 -15.25
N LEU A 164 6.98 -6.22 -15.22
CA LEU A 164 5.69 -5.67 -14.82
C LEU A 164 4.56 -6.12 -15.77
N ASP A 165 4.81 -6.16 -17.08
CA ASP A 165 3.84 -6.58 -18.08
C ASP A 165 3.48 -8.08 -17.95
N SER A 166 4.43 -8.92 -17.50
CA SER A 166 4.20 -10.35 -17.26
C SER A 166 3.29 -10.66 -16.06
N LEU A 167 3.17 -9.72 -15.12
CA LEU A 167 2.34 -9.91 -13.93
C LEU A 167 0.85 -9.70 -14.26
N PRO A 168 -0.08 -10.44 -13.62
CA PRO A 168 -1.51 -10.21 -13.81
C PRO A 168 -1.89 -8.76 -13.48
N LYS A 169 -2.75 -8.15 -14.31
CA LYS A 169 -3.11 -6.72 -14.22
C LYS A 169 -3.55 -6.28 -12.82
N ASN A 170 -4.38 -7.07 -12.14
CA ASN A 170 -4.89 -6.75 -10.81
C ASN A 170 -4.23 -7.60 -9.71
N SER A 171 -2.98 -8.03 -9.91
CA SER A 171 -2.27 -8.78 -8.86
C SER A 171 -1.91 -7.88 -7.69
N LEU A 172 -1.92 -8.44 -6.47
CA LEU A 172 -1.39 -7.77 -5.29
C LEU A 172 0.13 -7.56 -5.38
N ILE A 173 0.84 -8.35 -6.20
CA ILE A 173 2.27 -8.13 -6.49
C ILE A 173 2.47 -6.78 -7.18
N LYS A 174 1.64 -6.43 -8.18
CA LYS A 174 1.69 -5.10 -8.81
C LYS A 174 1.42 -3.97 -7.83
N LEU A 175 0.41 -4.13 -6.97
CA LEU A 175 0.13 -3.15 -5.92
C LEU A 175 1.34 -2.97 -5.00
N GLN A 176 1.95 -4.07 -4.55
CA GLN A 176 3.16 -4.05 -3.73
C GLN A 176 4.33 -3.35 -4.44
N LEU A 177 4.56 -3.60 -5.73
CA LEU A 177 5.59 -2.90 -6.51
C LEU A 177 5.30 -1.40 -6.65
N PHE A 178 4.03 -1.03 -6.89
CA PHE A 178 3.62 0.36 -7.05
C PHE A 178 3.77 1.17 -5.76
N SER A 179 3.64 0.51 -4.61
CA SER A 179 3.64 1.19 -3.32
C SER A 179 4.97 1.06 -2.58
N ARG A 180 5.63 -0.10 -2.60
CA ARG A 180 6.84 -0.38 -1.81
C ARG A 180 8.09 -0.35 -2.66
N ASN A 181 8.34 0.82 -3.25
CA ASN A 181 9.38 1.05 -4.26
C ASN A 181 10.59 1.83 -3.74
N GLU A 182 10.65 2.09 -2.43
CA GLU A 182 11.74 2.80 -1.78
C GLU A 182 12.74 1.83 -1.16
N GLN A 183 14.03 2.06 -1.38
CA GLN A 183 15.10 1.27 -0.76
C GLN A 183 15.20 1.50 0.76
N TYR A 184 14.81 2.70 1.19
CA TYR A 184 14.99 3.20 2.55
C TYR A 184 14.06 4.39 2.78
N ASN A 185 13.25 4.33 3.84
CA ASN A 185 12.38 5.43 4.25
C ASN A 185 12.41 5.65 5.77
N VAL A 186 13.25 6.59 6.23
CA VAL A 186 13.28 7.09 7.62
C VAL A 186 12.47 8.36 7.84
N THR A 187 12.02 9.01 6.77
CA THR A 187 11.30 10.29 6.94
C THR A 187 9.81 10.07 7.14
N GLY A 188 9.34 8.85 6.84
CA GLY A 188 7.94 8.53 6.63
C GLY A 188 7.36 9.21 5.39
N ALA A 189 8.06 10.06 4.66
CA ALA A 189 7.50 10.82 3.54
C ALA A 189 7.60 10.06 2.22
N ILE A 190 6.54 10.08 1.43
CA ILE A 190 6.50 9.45 0.10
C ILE A 190 7.49 10.15 -0.84
N LYS A 191 8.39 9.37 -1.46
CA LYS A 191 9.33 9.90 -2.47
C LYS A 191 8.64 10.09 -3.83
N ARG A 192 7.99 11.24 -4.03
CA ARG A 192 7.23 11.55 -5.26
C ARG A 192 8.03 11.37 -6.57
N GLY A 193 9.35 11.63 -6.52
CA GLY A 193 10.25 11.47 -7.67
C GLY A 193 10.43 10.04 -8.18
N LEU A 194 9.88 9.03 -7.48
CA LEU A 194 9.83 7.65 -7.96
C LEU A 194 8.67 7.36 -8.90
N TYR A 195 7.75 8.31 -9.07
CA TYR A 195 6.62 8.18 -9.95
C TYR A 195 6.78 9.22 -11.07
N SER A 196 6.44 8.87 -12.30
CA SER A 196 6.39 9.85 -13.39
C SER A 196 5.46 11.03 -13.07
N GLU A 197 5.72 12.19 -13.69
CA GLU A 197 4.99 13.44 -13.40
C GLU A 197 3.48 13.33 -13.65
N GLY A 198 3.06 12.43 -14.55
CA GLY A 198 1.66 12.24 -14.92
C GLY A 198 0.78 11.51 -13.89
N ILE A 199 1.34 10.97 -12.80
CA ILE A 199 0.55 10.23 -11.78
C ILE A 199 0.13 11.19 -10.66
N PRO A 200 -1.17 11.49 -10.46
CA PRO A 200 -1.60 12.41 -9.41
C PRO A 200 -1.22 11.96 -8.00
N GLN A 201 -0.96 12.90 -7.09
CA GLN A 201 -0.59 12.58 -5.71
C GLN A 201 -1.67 11.74 -5.01
N GLN A 202 -2.95 12.05 -5.23
CA GLN A 202 -4.08 11.33 -4.63
C GLN A 202 -4.11 9.85 -5.04
N VAL A 203 -3.62 9.53 -6.23
CA VAL A 203 -3.49 8.14 -6.73
C VAL A 203 -2.38 7.42 -5.98
N ILE A 204 -1.24 8.10 -5.79
CA ILE A 204 -0.11 7.56 -5.02
C ILE A 204 -0.52 7.31 -3.57
N LEU A 205 -1.24 8.25 -2.94
CA LEU A 205 -1.79 8.07 -1.60
C LEU A 205 -2.65 6.80 -1.51
N SER A 206 -3.61 6.65 -2.42
CA SER A 206 -4.47 5.45 -2.46
C SER A 206 -3.68 4.15 -2.70
N LEU A 207 -2.62 4.17 -3.50
CA LEU A 207 -1.73 3.00 -3.63
C LEU A 207 -1.07 2.63 -2.30
N LYS A 208 -0.56 3.63 -1.56
CA LYS A 208 0.05 3.41 -0.24
C LYS A 208 -0.97 2.94 0.81
N ASP A 209 -2.19 3.46 0.77
CA ASP A 209 -3.26 3.03 1.68
C ASP A 209 -3.74 1.62 1.39
N LEU A 210 -3.87 1.26 0.11
CA LEU A 210 -4.24 -0.08 -0.32
C LEU A 210 -3.18 -1.10 0.08
N VAL A 211 -1.88 -0.81 -0.14
CA VAL A 211 -0.83 -1.77 0.23
C VAL A 211 -0.78 -2.00 1.74
N ARG A 212 -1.11 -0.99 2.55
CA ARG A 212 -1.22 -1.13 4.01
C ARG A 212 -2.30 -2.13 4.43
N GLN A 213 -3.34 -2.34 3.61
CA GLN A 213 -4.36 -3.37 3.86
C GLN A 213 -3.92 -4.76 3.45
N THR A 214 -2.67 -4.95 3.04
CA THR A 214 -2.13 -6.24 2.65
C THR A 214 -0.97 -6.61 3.57
N ILE A 215 -0.77 -7.91 3.73
CA ILE A 215 0.36 -8.46 4.47
C ILE A 215 1.10 -9.46 3.61
N ILE A 216 2.39 -9.63 3.86
CA ILE A 216 3.20 -10.68 3.23
C ILE A 216 3.65 -11.65 4.32
N VAL A 217 3.24 -12.91 4.21
CA VAL A 217 3.62 -13.96 5.18
C VAL A 217 4.54 -14.97 4.51
N GLY A 218 5.61 -15.35 5.21
CA GLY A 218 6.59 -16.30 4.69
C GLY A 218 7.31 -17.07 5.78
N VAL A 219 7.85 -18.23 5.40
CA VAL A 219 8.65 -19.09 6.28
C VAL A 219 10.11 -18.68 6.18
N GLY A 220 10.74 -18.32 7.29
CA GLY A 220 12.14 -17.94 7.37
C GLY A 220 12.94 -18.82 8.33
N GLN A 221 14.25 -18.59 8.32
CA GLN A 221 15.19 -19.16 9.28
C GLN A 221 15.91 -18.02 10.00
N THR A 222 15.85 -18.03 11.32
CA THR A 222 16.62 -17.10 12.16
C THR A 222 18.08 -17.53 12.19
N THR A 223 18.96 -16.54 12.18
CA THR A 223 20.39 -16.70 12.49
C THR A 223 20.73 -16.09 13.86
N HIS A 224 19.96 -15.09 14.27
CA HIS A 224 20.10 -14.33 15.50
C HIS A 224 18.73 -13.83 15.99
N TYR A 225 18.72 -13.20 17.16
CA TYR A 225 17.66 -12.30 17.63
C TYR A 225 18.30 -11.10 18.34
N GLY A 226 17.54 -10.01 18.53
CA GLY A 226 18.03 -8.76 19.12
C GLY A 226 18.76 -7.85 18.13
N GLY A 227 19.64 -6.99 18.63
CA GLY A 227 20.42 -6.04 17.82
C GLY A 227 19.85 -4.62 17.80
N TYR A 228 18.52 -4.46 17.78
CA TYR A 228 17.90 -3.15 17.97
C TYR A 228 17.95 -2.75 19.45
N LYS A 229 18.82 -1.78 19.79
CA LYS A 229 19.10 -1.30 21.16
C LYS A 229 19.48 -2.39 22.17
N THR A 230 19.75 -3.61 21.70
CA THR A 230 20.03 -4.79 22.51
C THR A 230 21.16 -5.57 21.86
N THR A 231 21.84 -6.43 22.62
CA THR A 231 22.88 -7.30 22.08
C THR A 231 22.28 -8.34 21.15
N SER A 232 22.83 -8.47 19.94
CA SER A 232 22.49 -9.57 19.03
C SER A 232 23.00 -10.89 19.61
N ARG A 233 22.15 -11.92 19.59
CA ARG A 233 22.46 -13.25 20.13
C ARG A 233 22.19 -14.31 19.07
N PRO A 234 23.13 -15.25 18.83
CA PRO A 234 22.92 -16.34 17.89
C PRO A 234 21.69 -17.18 18.25
N GLN A 235 20.90 -17.53 17.25
CA GLN A 235 19.79 -18.47 17.36
C GLN A 235 19.55 -19.10 16.00
N ASN A 236 19.37 -20.41 15.98
CA ASN A 236 19.01 -21.11 14.75
C ASN A 236 17.63 -21.72 14.92
N GLY A 237 16.64 -21.21 14.18
CA GLY A 237 15.28 -21.69 14.31
C GLY A 237 14.35 -21.24 13.18
N ARG A 238 13.42 -22.12 12.80
CA ARG A 238 12.34 -21.81 11.86
C ARG A 238 11.44 -20.75 12.49
N VAL A 239 11.06 -19.76 11.68
CA VAL A 239 10.12 -18.70 12.07
C VAL A 239 9.13 -18.41 10.95
N TYR A 240 7.96 -17.91 11.30
CA TYR A 240 7.04 -17.30 10.34
C TYR A 240 7.04 -15.79 10.56
N ILE A 241 7.24 -15.04 9.49
CA ILE A 241 7.22 -13.57 9.54
C ILE A 241 5.99 -13.09 8.78
N CYS A 242 5.26 -12.16 9.38
CA CYS A 242 4.18 -11.42 8.77
C CYS A 242 4.62 -9.96 8.59
N ASP A 243 4.97 -9.59 7.36
CA ASP A 243 5.26 -8.22 6.99
C ASP A 243 3.96 -7.42 6.93
N LEU A 244 3.74 -6.58 7.94
CA LEU A 244 2.54 -5.82 8.25
C LEU A 244 2.91 -4.33 8.38
N SER A 245 2.25 -3.50 7.58
CA SER A 245 2.46 -2.04 7.62
C SER A 245 1.54 -1.35 8.62
N ALA A 246 2.10 -0.48 9.46
CA ALA A 246 1.32 0.28 10.42
C ALA A 246 0.64 1.52 9.82
N LEU A 247 -0.27 2.13 10.58
CA LEU A 247 -0.65 3.53 10.37
C LEU A 247 0.53 4.43 10.75
N GLN A 248 0.83 5.42 9.91
CA GLN A 248 1.98 6.33 10.07
C GLN A 248 1.54 7.79 10.12
N PHE A 249 2.14 8.59 11.00
CA PHE A 249 1.67 9.94 11.33
C PHE A 249 2.76 11.02 11.21
N GLN A 250 3.94 10.73 10.68
CA GLN A 250 5.02 11.74 10.61
C GLN A 250 4.83 12.73 9.46
N ASN A 251 3.94 12.45 8.52
CA ASN A 251 3.69 13.30 7.36
C ASN A 251 2.20 13.32 7.00
N LYS A 252 1.71 14.45 6.45
CA LYS A 252 0.32 14.61 6.00
C LYS A 252 -0.10 13.61 4.91
N LEU A 253 0.87 13.06 4.19
CA LEU A 253 0.68 12.09 3.12
C LEU A 253 0.61 10.64 3.62
N ASN A 254 0.77 10.41 4.92
CA ASN A 254 0.87 9.06 5.45
C ASN A 254 -0.48 8.46 5.80
N THR A 255 -0.49 7.13 5.90
CA THR A 255 -1.69 6.30 6.12
C THR A 255 -2.45 6.66 7.40
N GLY A 256 -1.79 7.19 8.43
CA GLY A 256 -2.42 7.60 9.70
C GLY A 256 -3.50 8.67 9.53
N ARG A 257 -3.46 9.44 8.44
CA ARG A 257 -4.53 10.40 8.12
C ARG A 257 -5.91 9.75 7.93
N LEU A 258 -5.98 8.44 7.65
CA LEU A 258 -7.24 7.70 7.52
C LEU A 258 -8.08 7.69 8.81
N VAL A 259 -7.46 7.96 9.96
CA VAL A 259 -8.15 8.03 11.27
C VAL A 259 -8.18 9.44 11.85
N LEU A 260 -7.83 10.45 11.04
CA LEU A 260 -7.82 11.85 11.44
C LEU A 260 -8.88 12.63 10.67
N LEU A 261 -9.48 13.62 11.34
CA LEU A 261 -10.29 14.65 10.70
C LEU A 261 -9.70 16.02 10.98
N SER A 262 -9.62 16.86 9.95
CA SER A 262 -9.00 18.18 10.09
C SER A 262 -10.03 19.21 10.51
N GLU A 263 -9.68 20.03 11.50
CA GLU A 263 -10.49 21.20 11.89
C GLU A 263 -10.62 22.22 10.74
N HIS A 264 -9.66 22.25 9.81
CA HIS A 264 -9.57 23.26 8.74
C HIS A 264 -9.37 22.64 7.34
N GLY A 265 -9.69 21.36 7.16
CA GLY A 265 -9.58 20.69 5.84
C GLY A 265 -8.14 20.56 5.30
N THR A 266 -7.12 20.51 6.17
CA THR A 266 -5.70 20.54 5.78
C THR A 266 -5.06 19.17 5.54
N ILE A 267 -5.82 18.10 5.72
CA ILE A 267 -5.36 16.71 5.54
C ILE A 267 -5.42 16.36 4.05
N ALA A 268 -4.33 15.80 3.52
CA ALA A 268 -4.31 15.30 2.14
C ALA A 268 -5.22 14.08 2.00
N GLN A 269 -5.94 13.99 0.88
CA GLN A 269 -6.87 12.89 0.62
C GLN A 269 -6.45 12.05 -0.57
N GLY A 270 -6.53 10.73 -0.42
CA GLY A 270 -6.49 9.79 -1.52
C GLY A 270 -7.87 9.63 -2.14
N VAL A 271 -7.91 9.08 -3.35
CA VAL A 271 -9.16 8.80 -4.08
C VAL A 271 -10.02 7.74 -3.35
N LEU A 272 -9.39 6.84 -2.60
CA LEU A 272 -10.03 5.70 -1.94
C LEU A 272 -10.21 5.85 -0.43
N ASP A 273 -9.93 7.02 0.15
CA ASP A 273 -9.91 7.18 1.62
C ASP A 273 -11.24 6.80 2.26
N GLU A 274 -12.36 7.24 1.67
CA GLU A 274 -13.71 6.93 2.18
C GLU A 274 -14.08 5.46 1.98
N GLU A 275 -13.72 4.85 0.85
CA GLU A 275 -13.99 3.43 0.59
C GLU A 275 -13.18 2.53 1.55
N ILE A 276 -11.90 2.84 1.77
CA ILE A 276 -11.06 2.12 2.72
C ILE A 276 -11.60 2.30 4.14
N PHE A 277 -11.96 3.53 4.53
CA PHE A 277 -12.54 3.81 5.83
C PHE A 277 -13.83 3.02 6.06
N GLU A 278 -14.76 3.04 5.09
CA GLU A 278 -16.04 2.35 5.21
C GLU A 278 -15.85 0.82 5.30
N ASN A 279 -14.95 0.24 4.51
CA ASN A 279 -14.66 -1.20 4.56
C ASN A 279 -13.99 -1.64 5.87
N VAL A 280 -13.11 -0.82 6.47
CA VAL A 280 -12.40 -1.19 7.70
C VAL A 280 -13.19 -0.85 8.96
N VAL A 281 -13.84 0.32 8.99
CA VAL A 281 -14.58 0.81 10.15
C VAL A 281 -16.02 0.30 10.18
N GLY A 282 -16.55 -0.14 9.03
CA GLY A 282 -17.92 -0.64 8.88
C GLY A 282 -18.98 0.46 8.80
N GLN A 283 -18.56 1.71 8.64
CA GLN A 283 -19.45 2.86 8.54
C GLN A 283 -18.77 4.01 7.80
N LYS A 284 -19.58 4.92 7.28
CA LYS A 284 -19.09 6.16 6.66
C LYS A 284 -18.47 7.09 7.70
N ARG A 285 -17.48 7.87 7.24
CA ARG A 285 -16.89 8.94 8.04
C ARG A 285 -17.93 10.03 8.31
N LEU A 286 -17.92 10.57 9.53
CA LEU A 286 -18.79 11.70 9.85
C LEU A 286 -18.25 13.00 9.22
N SER A 287 -19.17 13.89 8.85
CA SER A 287 -18.80 15.25 8.46
C SER A 287 -18.33 16.05 9.67
N GLN A 288 -17.55 17.11 9.40
CA GLN A 288 -17.05 18.01 10.46
C GLN A 288 -18.21 18.63 11.25
N ASP A 289 -19.29 19.06 10.58
CA ASP A 289 -20.47 19.63 11.24
C ASP A 289 -21.12 18.66 12.24
N LYS A 290 -21.19 17.37 11.86
CA LYS A 290 -21.73 16.33 12.76
C LYS A 290 -20.82 16.12 13.96
N ILE A 291 -19.50 16.14 13.77
CA ILE A 291 -18.55 16.05 14.88
C ILE A 291 -18.74 17.26 15.79
N ASN A 292 -18.75 18.48 15.26
CA ASN A 292 -18.94 19.68 16.07
C ASN A 292 -20.24 19.64 16.88
N SER A 293 -21.31 19.02 16.35
CA SER A 293 -22.60 18.88 17.07
C SER A 293 -22.60 17.86 18.22
N ILE A 294 -21.66 16.91 18.25
CA ILE A 294 -21.53 15.89 19.30
C ILE A 294 -20.40 16.22 20.29
N PHE A 295 -19.76 17.38 20.12
CA PHE A 295 -18.76 17.93 21.05
C PHE A 295 -19.33 19.11 21.85
N PRO A 296 -18.97 19.25 23.14
CA PRO A 296 -18.19 18.31 23.96
C PRO A 296 -19.04 17.11 24.45
N GLY A 297 -18.45 15.91 24.55
CA GLY A 297 -19.11 14.74 25.16
C GLY A 297 -18.86 13.38 24.49
N ASN A 298 -18.19 13.35 23.33
CA ASN A 298 -17.95 12.11 22.60
C ASN A 298 -16.52 11.57 22.80
N GLU A 299 -16.38 10.33 23.29
CA GLU A 299 -15.07 9.69 23.53
C GLU A 299 -14.36 9.19 22.26
N ARG A 300 -15.06 9.12 21.13
CA ARG A 300 -14.52 8.64 19.85
C ARG A 300 -13.54 9.62 19.23
N TYR A 301 -13.86 10.91 19.18
CA TYR A 301 -13.09 11.90 18.42
C TYR A 301 -12.27 12.80 19.34
N VAL A 302 -11.05 12.40 19.67
CA VAL A 302 -10.27 13.16 20.65
C VAL A 302 -9.57 14.34 19.97
N PRO A 303 -9.79 15.60 20.40
CA PRO A 303 -9.07 16.74 19.84
C PRO A 303 -7.58 16.63 20.15
N CYS A 304 -6.76 16.80 19.12
CA CYS A 304 -5.31 16.67 19.16
C CYS A 304 -4.67 17.84 18.41
N ARG A 305 -3.49 18.25 18.86
CA ARG A 305 -2.68 19.25 18.15
C ARG A 305 -1.40 18.59 17.65
N SER A 306 -1.15 18.71 16.34
CA SER A 306 0.07 18.21 15.70
C SER A 306 0.81 19.33 15.00
N LYS A 307 2.15 19.28 15.03
CA LYS A 307 3.03 20.15 14.24
C LYS A 307 2.87 19.89 12.74
N VAL A 308 2.59 18.64 12.37
CA VAL A 308 2.42 18.21 10.99
C VAL A 308 1.01 18.52 10.52
N PHE A 309 -0.04 18.19 11.29
CA PHE A 309 -1.42 18.27 10.82
C PHE A 309 -2.19 19.53 11.27
N GLY A 310 -1.68 20.29 12.24
CA GLY A 310 -2.43 21.35 12.90
C GLY A 310 -3.44 20.78 13.91
N GLY A 311 -4.58 21.46 14.08
CA GLY A 311 -5.70 20.97 14.88
C GLY A 311 -6.47 19.87 14.14
N VAL A 312 -6.62 18.71 14.79
CA VAL A 312 -7.31 17.54 14.24
C VAL A 312 -8.11 16.81 15.32
N TYR A 313 -9.11 16.07 14.90
CA TYR A 313 -9.77 15.06 15.72
C TYR A 313 -9.22 13.67 15.38
N PHE A 314 -8.76 12.96 16.40
CA PHE A 314 -8.32 11.57 16.29
C PHE A 314 -9.51 10.64 16.53
N ASP A 315 -9.92 9.86 15.52
CA ASP A 315 -11.00 8.87 15.66
C ASP A 315 -10.45 7.58 16.30
N THR A 316 -10.61 7.47 17.62
CA THR A 316 -10.13 6.33 18.42
C THR A 316 -10.81 5.03 18.05
N VAL A 317 -12.08 5.07 17.60
CA VAL A 317 -12.81 3.88 17.15
C VAL A 317 -12.25 3.42 15.81
N ALA A 318 -12.07 4.33 14.85
CA ALA A 318 -11.47 3.97 13.57
C ALA A 318 -10.06 3.39 13.76
N TYR A 319 -9.22 4.04 14.57
CA TYR A 319 -7.89 3.52 14.89
C TYR A 319 -7.92 2.09 15.44
N LYS A 320 -8.76 1.82 16.44
CA LYS A 320 -8.92 0.47 16.99
C LYS A 320 -9.41 -0.54 15.95
N ARG A 321 -10.32 -0.14 15.04
CA ARG A 321 -10.80 -1.01 13.94
C ARG A 321 -9.71 -1.36 12.94
N PHE A 322 -8.85 -0.39 12.58
CA PHE A 322 -7.68 -0.66 11.74
C PHE A 322 -6.73 -1.66 12.42
N VAL A 323 -6.47 -1.49 13.72
CA VAL A 323 -5.62 -2.42 14.48
C VAL A 323 -6.25 -3.81 14.60
N ALA A 324 -7.54 -3.89 14.91
CA ALA A 324 -8.27 -5.15 15.02
C ALA A 324 -8.26 -5.94 13.70
N THR A 325 -8.47 -5.24 12.58
CA THR A 325 -8.40 -5.82 11.24
C THR A 325 -7.04 -6.43 10.95
N ASP A 326 -5.96 -5.74 11.36
CA ASP A 326 -4.59 -6.24 11.16
C ASP A 326 -4.31 -7.49 11.99
N VAL A 327 -4.78 -7.54 13.25
CA VAL A 327 -4.66 -8.73 14.09
C VAL A 327 -5.37 -9.92 13.47
N VAL A 328 -6.61 -9.74 13.00
CA VAL A 328 -7.38 -10.81 12.38
C VAL A 328 -6.69 -11.27 11.10
N LEU A 329 -6.29 -10.35 10.23
CA LEU A 329 -5.63 -10.65 8.96
C LEU A 329 -4.31 -11.40 9.18
N ALA A 330 -3.46 -10.92 10.09
CA ALA A 330 -2.20 -11.56 10.45
C ALA A 330 -2.41 -12.94 11.06
N GLY A 331 -3.35 -13.09 11.99
CA GLY A 331 -3.69 -14.35 12.62
C GLY A 331 -4.15 -15.41 11.62
N LEU A 332 -5.08 -15.05 10.72
CA LEU A 332 -5.57 -15.94 9.66
C LEU A 332 -4.46 -16.35 8.70
N ALA A 333 -3.64 -15.40 8.26
CA ALA A 333 -2.56 -15.71 7.33
C ALA A 333 -1.48 -16.59 7.94
N LEU A 334 -1.08 -16.33 9.19
CA LEU A 334 -0.11 -17.15 9.92
C LEU A 334 -0.66 -18.55 10.22
N ASN A 335 -1.94 -18.66 10.61
CA ASN A 335 -2.60 -19.94 10.80
C ASN A 335 -2.61 -20.76 9.51
N MET A 336 -3.00 -20.16 8.37
CA MET A 336 -2.99 -20.83 7.06
C MET A 336 -1.59 -21.34 6.67
N ILE A 337 -0.53 -20.57 6.95
CA ILE A 337 0.84 -21.02 6.68
C ILE A 337 1.23 -22.19 7.58
N ALA A 338 0.86 -22.14 8.86
CA ALA A 338 1.11 -23.19 9.84
C ALA A 338 0.35 -24.49 9.51
N GLU A 339 -0.91 -24.39 9.07
CA GLU A 339 -1.72 -25.54 8.62
C GLU A 339 -1.06 -26.25 7.42
N LYS A 340 -0.60 -25.47 6.45
CA LYS A 340 0.14 -25.99 5.27
C LYS A 340 1.49 -26.60 5.64
N ASP A 341 2.00 -26.31 6.83
CA ASP A 341 3.23 -26.87 7.41
C ASP A 341 2.87 -27.98 8.42
N ASN A 342 1.97 -28.90 8.03
CA ASN A 342 1.52 -30.05 8.81
C ASN A 342 0.86 -29.70 10.15
N GLY A 343 0.09 -28.61 10.21
CA GLY A 343 -0.61 -28.21 11.43
C GLY A 343 0.31 -27.74 12.55
N GLN A 344 1.50 -27.21 12.21
CA GLN A 344 2.49 -26.77 13.18
C GLN A 344 1.91 -25.78 14.19
N GLY A 345 2.06 -26.08 15.48
CA GLY A 345 1.67 -25.14 16.53
C GLY A 345 2.55 -23.88 16.52
N ILE A 346 1.94 -22.71 16.62
CA ILE A 346 2.65 -21.42 16.64
C ILE A 346 2.41 -20.62 17.92
N ASN A 347 3.45 -19.89 18.32
CA ASN A 347 3.36 -18.77 19.25
C ASN A 347 3.23 -17.50 18.41
N PHE A 348 2.02 -16.93 18.36
CA PHE A 348 1.73 -15.74 17.59
C PHE A 348 2.17 -14.49 18.37
N LYS A 349 3.27 -13.89 17.94
CA LYS A 349 3.77 -12.62 18.46
C LYS A 349 3.19 -11.47 17.64
N PHE A 350 2.35 -10.65 18.26
CA PHE A 350 1.87 -9.42 17.63
C PHE A 350 2.62 -8.23 18.23
N LEU A 351 3.52 -7.63 17.45
CA LEU A 351 4.32 -6.50 17.89
C LEU A 351 3.51 -5.20 17.97
N LYS A 352 3.97 -4.31 18.85
CA LYS A 352 3.49 -2.94 18.98
C LYS A 352 3.95 -2.05 17.82
N TYR A 353 3.45 -2.37 16.64
CA TYR A 353 3.67 -1.62 15.40
C TYR A 353 3.09 -0.20 15.47
N GLY A 354 3.68 0.73 14.71
CA GLY A 354 3.17 2.10 14.58
C GLY A 354 3.37 3.03 15.78
N SER A 355 3.74 2.53 16.97
CA SER A 355 3.80 3.35 18.19
C SER A 355 5.14 4.02 18.47
N GLY A 356 6.20 3.61 17.76
CA GLY A 356 7.52 4.23 17.81
C GLY A 356 7.60 5.51 16.97
N PHE A 357 8.65 5.62 16.15
CA PHE A 357 8.84 6.76 15.24
C PHE A 357 7.61 7.07 14.35
N PHE A 358 6.85 6.04 13.96
CA PHE A 358 5.62 6.17 13.16
C PHE A 358 4.48 6.94 13.83
N ALA A 359 4.47 7.07 15.16
CA ALA A 359 3.40 7.74 15.88
C ALA A 359 3.42 9.27 15.76
N GLY A 360 4.57 9.88 15.43
CA GLY A 360 4.71 11.33 15.36
C GLY A 360 4.22 12.03 16.64
N ASP A 361 3.41 13.08 16.50
CA ASP A 361 2.82 13.80 17.64
C ASP A 361 1.72 13.02 18.38
N PHE A 362 1.33 11.84 17.89
CA PHE A 362 0.20 11.05 18.40
C PHE A 362 0.60 9.88 19.30
N SER A 363 1.86 9.77 19.74
CA SER A 363 2.34 8.67 20.58
C SER A 363 1.44 8.42 21.79
N ALA A 364 1.08 9.46 22.55
CA ALA A 364 0.28 9.31 23.76
C ALA A 364 -1.10 8.69 23.51
N ILE A 365 -1.82 9.13 22.47
CA ILE A 365 -3.15 8.61 22.16
C ILE A 365 -3.09 7.22 21.52
N ILE A 366 -2.07 6.94 20.72
CA ILE A 366 -1.80 5.61 20.15
C ILE A 366 -1.51 4.60 21.26
N GLU A 367 -0.63 4.94 22.20
CA GLU A 367 -0.25 4.11 23.33
C GLU A 367 -1.47 3.74 24.21
N LYS A 368 -2.39 4.69 24.40
CA LYS A 368 -3.65 4.45 25.14
C LYS A 368 -4.62 3.51 24.42
N ASN A 369 -4.60 3.44 23.08
CA ASN A 369 -5.64 2.77 22.30
C ASN A 369 -5.18 1.47 21.59
N ILE A 370 -3.88 1.28 21.36
CA ILE A 370 -3.39 0.15 20.55
C ILE A 370 -3.70 -1.20 21.18
N LEU A 371 -3.53 -1.37 22.50
CA LEU A 371 -3.88 -2.63 23.16
C LEU A 371 -5.37 -2.96 22.98
N ASN A 372 -6.24 -1.96 23.14
CA ASN A 372 -7.68 -2.16 22.95
C ASN A 372 -8.02 -2.64 21.54
N GLY A 373 -7.42 -2.04 20.50
CA GLY A 373 -7.59 -2.53 19.13
C GLY A 373 -7.05 -3.95 18.93
N VAL A 374 -5.94 -4.31 19.60
CA VAL A 374 -5.41 -5.67 19.56
C VAL A 374 -6.38 -6.67 20.20
N LEU A 375 -6.93 -6.34 21.38
CA LEU A 375 -7.88 -7.20 22.08
C LEU A 375 -9.20 -7.34 21.30
N ASP A 376 -9.70 -6.25 20.68
CA ASP A 376 -10.85 -6.30 19.76
C ASP A 376 -10.58 -7.29 18.60
N GLY A 377 -9.36 -7.28 18.07
CA GLY A 377 -8.92 -8.19 17.01
C GLY A 377 -8.81 -9.64 17.48
N LEU A 378 -8.25 -9.90 18.66
CA LEU A 378 -8.12 -11.25 19.21
C LEU A 378 -9.49 -11.87 19.55
N GLU A 379 -10.41 -11.09 20.09
CA GLU A 379 -11.80 -11.53 20.32
C GLU A 379 -12.48 -11.93 19.02
N SER A 380 -12.35 -11.11 17.96
CA SER A 380 -12.87 -11.43 16.63
C SER A 380 -12.19 -12.68 16.06
N LEU A 381 -10.86 -12.76 16.14
CA LEU A 381 -10.06 -13.86 15.62
C LEU A 381 -10.46 -15.20 16.24
N PHE A 382 -10.53 -15.28 17.58
CA PHE A 382 -10.85 -16.52 18.29
C PHE A 382 -12.34 -16.82 18.37
N GLY A 383 -13.20 -15.80 18.28
CA GLY A 383 -14.66 -15.97 18.34
C GLY A 383 -15.29 -16.35 17.00
N ARG A 384 -14.64 -16.05 15.86
CA ARG A 384 -15.26 -16.20 14.52
C ARG A 384 -14.53 -17.17 13.59
N TYR A 385 -13.26 -17.46 13.84
CA TYR A 385 -12.45 -18.22 12.88
C TYR A 385 -11.81 -19.43 13.54
N ASP A 386 -11.65 -20.50 12.76
CA ASP A 386 -10.83 -21.63 13.15
C ASP A 386 -9.35 -21.26 12.96
N VAL A 387 -8.69 -20.99 14.08
CA VAL A 387 -7.24 -20.75 14.15
C VAL A 387 -6.57 -21.77 15.07
N SER A 388 -6.80 -23.05 14.76
CA SER A 388 -6.32 -24.17 15.57
C SER A 388 -4.79 -24.23 15.72
N CYS A 389 -4.01 -23.71 14.78
CA CYS A 389 -2.54 -23.69 14.88
C CYS A 389 -2.01 -22.65 15.86
N ILE A 390 -2.76 -21.58 16.14
CA ILE A 390 -2.39 -20.58 17.15
C ILE A 390 -2.59 -21.19 18.53
N LYS A 391 -1.50 -21.56 19.21
CA LYS A 391 -1.55 -22.18 20.55
C LYS A 391 -1.32 -21.18 21.68
N GLN A 392 -0.65 -20.06 21.37
CA GLN A 392 -0.36 -18.99 22.31
C GLN A 392 -0.29 -17.66 21.54
N VAL A 393 -0.69 -16.59 22.21
CA VAL A 393 -0.41 -15.22 21.78
C VAL A 393 0.60 -14.60 22.73
N GLU A 394 1.59 -13.93 22.18
CA GLU A 394 2.52 -13.11 22.93
C GLU A 394 2.43 -11.68 22.40
N LEU A 395 2.43 -10.71 23.31
CA LEU A 395 2.34 -9.28 23.03
C LEU A 395 3.62 -8.61 23.55
N PRO A 396 4.72 -8.62 22.77
CA PRO A 396 5.96 -7.97 23.17
C PRO A 396 5.83 -6.46 23.27
N PHE A 397 6.38 -5.88 24.33
CA PHE A 397 6.43 -4.43 24.63
C PHE A 397 5.06 -3.79 24.91
N TYR A 398 4.04 -4.61 25.19
CA TYR A 398 2.76 -4.14 25.72
C TYR A 398 2.77 -4.20 27.25
N GLU A 399 2.09 -3.24 27.87
CA GLU A 399 1.71 -3.31 29.28
C GLU A 399 0.29 -3.85 29.38
N ASN A 400 0.02 -4.73 30.34
CA ASN A 400 -1.32 -5.27 30.53
C ASN A 400 -2.20 -4.33 31.36
N THR A 401 -2.73 -3.30 30.72
CA THR A 401 -3.68 -2.35 31.33
C THR A 401 -5.11 -2.88 31.39
N GLU A 402 -5.41 -3.99 30.70
CA GLU A 402 -6.76 -4.55 30.50
C GLU A 402 -6.88 -5.97 31.07
N ARG A 403 -6.35 -6.21 32.28
CA ARG A 403 -6.17 -7.57 32.85
C ARG A 403 -7.44 -8.42 32.83
N GLY A 404 -8.59 -7.86 33.20
CA GLY A 404 -9.86 -8.59 33.23
C GLY A 404 -10.30 -9.06 31.84
N ARG A 405 -10.18 -8.17 30.84
CA ARG A 405 -10.51 -8.49 29.44
C ARG A 405 -9.58 -9.55 28.87
N VAL A 406 -8.29 -9.44 29.16
CA VAL A 406 -7.30 -10.46 28.78
C VAL A 406 -7.67 -11.83 29.37
N SER A 407 -7.97 -11.91 30.67
CA SER A 407 -8.37 -13.15 31.32
C SER A 407 -9.61 -13.77 30.69
N GLN A 408 -10.61 -12.96 30.34
CA GLN A 408 -11.82 -13.43 29.66
C GLN A 408 -11.53 -14.04 28.29
N ILE A 409 -10.66 -13.41 27.49
CA ILE A 409 -10.26 -13.95 26.19
C ILE A 409 -9.52 -15.28 26.36
N GLN A 410 -8.61 -15.38 27.34
CA GLN A 410 -7.88 -16.61 27.61
C GLN A 410 -8.80 -17.76 28.03
N GLU A 411 -9.78 -17.48 28.89
CA GLU A 411 -10.77 -18.46 29.35
C GLU A 411 -11.66 -18.95 28.20
N THR A 412 -12.19 -18.02 27.40
CA THR A 412 -13.09 -18.36 26.28
C THR A 412 -12.37 -19.09 25.16
N SER A 413 -11.14 -18.68 24.83
CA SER A 413 -10.39 -19.22 23.69
C SER A 413 -9.53 -20.44 24.04
N GLY A 414 -9.28 -20.69 25.33
CA GLY A 414 -8.34 -21.71 25.80
C GLY A 414 -6.88 -21.43 25.42
N ARG A 415 -6.54 -20.19 25.04
CA ARG A 415 -5.20 -19.81 24.55
C ARG A 415 -4.55 -18.81 25.49
N PRO A 416 -3.33 -19.06 25.99
CA PRO A 416 -2.64 -18.08 26.81
C PRO A 416 -2.28 -16.81 26.03
N ILE A 417 -2.41 -15.65 26.69
CA ILE A 417 -1.93 -14.35 26.23
C ILE A 417 -0.82 -13.90 27.18
N VAL A 418 0.39 -13.74 26.66
CA VAL A 418 1.58 -13.41 27.44
C VAL A 418 2.08 -12.02 27.05
N PHE A 419 2.31 -11.17 28.04
CA PHE A 419 2.97 -9.87 27.84
C PHE A 419 4.47 -10.06 28.13
N SER A 420 5.33 -9.64 27.21
CA SER A 420 6.77 -9.87 27.32
C SER A 420 7.57 -8.61 26.98
N MET A 421 8.82 -8.54 27.41
CA MET A 421 9.80 -7.55 26.96
C MET A 421 10.84 -8.18 26.02
N GLU A 422 10.49 -9.33 25.45
CA GLU A 422 11.41 -10.14 24.66
C GLU A 422 11.45 -9.72 23.19
N ASP A 423 12.57 -9.98 22.54
CA ASP A 423 12.74 -9.70 21.12
C ASP A 423 11.72 -10.46 20.25
N ALA A 424 11.35 -9.85 19.13
CA ALA A 424 10.39 -10.40 18.16
C ALA A 424 10.77 -11.79 17.65
N LEU A 425 12.07 -12.06 17.48
CA LEU A 425 12.56 -13.34 16.96
C LEU A 425 12.96 -14.34 18.04
N ARG A 426 12.97 -13.93 19.33
CA ARG A 426 13.37 -14.85 20.41
C ARG A 426 12.34 -15.96 20.57
N HIS A 427 12.81 -17.20 20.50
CA HIS A 427 11.98 -18.37 20.76
C HIS A 427 11.63 -18.46 22.26
N SER A 428 10.36 -18.23 22.59
CA SER A 428 9.89 -18.13 23.98
C SER A 428 9.17 -19.38 24.50
N LYS A 429 8.65 -20.25 23.60
CA LYS A 429 7.89 -21.45 23.99
C LYS A 429 8.41 -22.71 23.30
N PRO A 430 8.91 -23.71 24.05
CA PRO A 430 9.30 -25.00 23.49
C PRO A 430 8.13 -25.68 22.75
N GLY A 431 8.42 -26.31 21.61
CA GLY A 431 7.44 -27.03 20.79
C GLY A 431 6.57 -26.15 19.89
N LEU A 432 6.62 -24.83 20.02
CA LEU A 432 5.94 -23.90 19.11
C LEU A 432 6.94 -23.17 18.21
N VAL A 433 6.55 -22.94 16.96
CA VAL A 433 7.28 -22.05 16.05
C VAL A 433 6.95 -20.59 16.39
N THR A 434 7.96 -19.73 16.39
CA THR A 434 7.73 -18.28 16.56
C THR A 434 7.14 -17.72 15.27
N ALA A 435 5.96 -17.11 15.38
CA ALA A 435 5.24 -16.48 14.29
C ALA A 435 5.03 -15.00 14.64
N THR A 436 5.80 -14.09 14.07
CA THR A 436 5.79 -12.67 14.48
C THR A 436 5.36 -11.75 13.36
N THR A 437 4.60 -10.70 13.70
CA THR A 437 4.51 -9.52 12.83
C THR A 437 5.84 -8.79 12.79
N ASN A 438 6.14 -8.08 11.69
CA ASN A 438 7.12 -7.01 11.69
C ASN A 438 6.42 -5.66 11.97
N CYS A 439 7.22 -4.60 12.09
CA CYS A 439 6.75 -3.23 12.13
C CYS A 439 7.04 -2.54 10.79
N GLY A 440 6.44 -3.04 9.71
CA GLY A 440 6.73 -2.65 8.34
C GLY A 440 6.21 -1.26 7.94
N ASP A 441 6.62 -0.85 6.73
CA ASP A 441 6.34 0.45 6.12
C ASP A 441 5.63 0.26 4.74
N PRO A 442 4.57 1.03 4.43
CA PRO A 442 3.88 0.94 3.13
C PRO A 442 4.70 1.48 1.94
N HIS A 443 5.87 2.08 2.19
CA HIS A 443 6.79 2.66 1.21
C HIS A 443 8.01 1.80 0.91
N ALA A 444 8.45 0.96 1.85
CA ALA A 444 9.68 0.17 1.76
C ALA A 444 9.42 -1.30 2.14
N VAL A 445 10.16 -2.23 1.52
CA VAL A 445 10.05 -3.68 1.78
C VAL A 445 10.60 -4.07 3.16
N LEU A 446 10.14 -5.21 3.73
CA LEU A 446 10.60 -5.77 5.02
C LEU A 446 12.10 -5.67 5.18
N GLY A 447 12.57 -5.01 6.23
CA GLY A 447 13.99 -4.77 6.48
C GLY A 447 14.45 -3.40 6.01
N ASN A 448 13.54 -2.43 5.89
CA ASN A 448 13.85 -1.02 5.66
C ASN A 448 15.12 -0.61 6.43
N GLU A 449 15.89 0.35 5.94
CA GLU A 449 17.12 0.87 6.61
C GLU A 449 18.30 -0.11 6.65
N MET A 450 18.00 -1.41 6.78
CA MET A 450 18.92 -2.53 6.93
C MET A 450 19.86 -2.38 8.14
N GLY A 451 20.40 -3.48 8.65
CA GLY A 451 21.13 -3.48 9.93
C GLY A 451 20.16 -3.44 11.12
N TYR A 452 20.44 -2.62 12.14
CA TYR A 452 19.76 -2.71 13.44
C TYR A 452 19.20 -1.38 13.94
N GLN A 453 18.81 -0.48 13.02
CA GLN A 453 18.33 0.87 13.34
C GLN A 453 16.86 0.94 13.76
N SER A 454 16.09 -0.11 13.44
CA SER A 454 14.70 -0.28 13.82
C SER A 454 14.40 -1.76 14.07
N VAL A 455 13.23 -2.05 14.65
CA VAL A 455 12.77 -3.45 14.85
C VAL A 455 12.60 -4.16 13.50
N ASP A 456 12.07 -3.49 12.48
CA ASP A 456 11.91 -4.04 11.13
C ASP A 456 13.27 -4.38 10.49
N ALA A 457 14.21 -3.43 10.55
CA ALA A 457 15.58 -3.63 10.08
C ALA A 457 16.24 -4.83 10.79
N ALA A 458 16.15 -4.87 12.11
CA ALA A 458 16.75 -5.92 12.93
C ALA A 458 16.12 -7.29 12.67
N ILE A 459 14.79 -7.37 12.50
CA ILE A 459 14.13 -8.62 12.10
C ILE A 459 14.74 -9.11 10.80
N ALA A 460 14.80 -8.27 9.76
CA ALA A 460 15.34 -8.68 8.49
C ALA A 460 16.82 -9.11 8.60
N GLU A 461 17.68 -8.29 9.20
CA GLU A 461 19.12 -8.58 9.33
C GLU A 461 19.41 -9.90 10.04
N ASN A 462 18.53 -10.30 10.96
CA ASN A 462 18.63 -11.55 11.72
C ASN A 462 18.09 -12.79 10.97
N LEU A 463 17.53 -12.65 9.77
CA LEU A 463 17.08 -13.77 8.92
C LEU A 463 18.16 -14.19 7.93
N GLN A 464 18.24 -15.49 7.63
CA GLN A 464 19.22 -16.06 6.68
C GLN A 464 19.21 -15.36 5.30
N ASP A 465 18.03 -14.98 4.80
CA ASP A 465 17.85 -14.31 3.51
C ASP A 465 17.61 -12.80 3.61
N LYS A 466 17.81 -12.22 4.80
CA LYS A 466 17.63 -10.78 5.06
C LYS A 466 16.28 -10.20 4.64
N GLY A 467 15.23 -11.01 4.68
CA GLY A 467 13.89 -10.61 4.25
C GLY A 467 13.68 -10.55 2.72
N ASN A 468 14.65 -10.94 1.89
CA ASN A 468 14.53 -10.84 0.43
C ASN A 468 13.38 -11.66 -0.17
N GLN A 469 12.95 -12.73 0.49
CA GLN A 469 11.78 -13.51 0.08
C GLN A 469 10.44 -12.75 0.18
N PHE A 470 10.40 -11.64 0.93
CA PHE A 470 9.24 -10.76 1.10
C PHE A 470 9.23 -9.61 0.09
N CYS A 471 10.27 -9.48 -0.74
CA CYS A 471 10.37 -8.42 -1.74
C CYS A 471 9.60 -8.81 -3.02
N PRO A 472 8.56 -8.04 -3.43
CA PRO A 472 7.76 -8.31 -4.64
C PRO A 472 8.56 -8.28 -5.93
N LEU A 473 9.71 -7.59 -5.94
CA LEU A 473 10.60 -7.51 -7.09
C LEU A 473 11.50 -8.76 -7.21
N LEU A 474 11.93 -9.34 -6.09
CA LEU A 474 12.82 -10.49 -6.08
C LEU A 474 12.07 -11.83 -6.10
N ASN A 475 10.87 -11.86 -5.53
CA ASN A 475 10.01 -13.04 -5.48
C ASN A 475 8.73 -12.79 -6.32
N ALA A 476 8.72 -13.26 -7.56
CA ALA A 476 7.54 -13.17 -8.42
C ALA A 476 6.48 -14.26 -8.13
N ASN A 477 6.80 -15.23 -7.27
CA ASN A 477 6.04 -16.45 -7.06
C ASN A 477 5.09 -16.37 -5.86
N PHE A 478 4.73 -15.17 -5.42
CA PHE A 478 3.74 -14.99 -4.36
C PHE A 478 2.42 -15.63 -4.77
N ARG A 479 1.96 -16.57 -3.95
CA ARG A 479 0.54 -16.92 -3.93
C ARG A 479 -0.22 -15.72 -3.38
N GLN A 480 -1.46 -15.53 -3.84
CA GLN A 480 -2.33 -14.46 -3.36
C GLN A 480 -3.52 -15.07 -2.63
N CYS A 481 -3.87 -14.50 -1.49
CA CYS A 481 -4.91 -15.00 -0.62
C CYS A 481 -5.83 -13.87 -0.16
N HIS A 482 -7.11 -14.14 -0.02
CA HIS A 482 -8.10 -13.15 0.42
C HIS A 482 -8.93 -13.74 1.55
N PHE A 483 -9.13 -12.97 2.62
CA PHE A 483 -9.90 -13.38 3.79
C PHE A 483 -11.10 -12.47 4.00
N ASP A 484 -12.26 -13.02 4.35
CA ASP A 484 -13.38 -12.19 4.80
C ASP A 484 -13.09 -11.70 6.22
N VAL A 485 -12.53 -10.50 6.33
CA VAL A 485 -12.18 -9.86 7.60
C VAL A 485 -13.27 -8.84 7.91
N LYS A 486 -14.20 -9.21 8.79
CA LYS A 486 -15.29 -8.36 9.29
C LYS A 486 -15.17 -8.10 10.78
#